data_AF-A0AAE8FVW6-F1
#
_entry.id   AF-A0AAE8FVW6-F1
#
_cell.length_a   1.000
_cell.length_b   1.000
_cell.length_c   1.000
_cell.angle_alpha   90.00
_cell.angle_beta   90.00
_cell.angle_gamma   90.00
#
_symmetry.space_group_name_H-M   'P 1'
#
loop_
_entity.id
_entity.type
_entity.pdbx_description
1 polymer ?
#
loop_
_entity_poly.entity_id
_entity_poly.type
_entity_poly.pdbx_seq_one_letter_code
_entity_poly.pdbx_strand_id
1 'polypeptide(L)'
;MENNSLDFRLINNLLLPSINYVSKKDLKKRDFLSILYGILFLIFTCILVVVVYQQLKPFILQTAVSFANLYFITDAIFSGKKEFLQYVPSTQNVHSVILSSEIIFDKLSLLFKMFFPMILSLVTMLIFKKQNFLSRVIIIILTILIYTLIFEVYFQATLIIILFGILIIFHPIGDGKYYTVVQYFNYLEEILYNWRRNRKKNKNNRKNIILLIISSITMSYCLFRFFPGGGASFSLLLTLLVVFIMWIYNGSAGKESKLLKKIFIYIIFFGFTLIGNLEIGSDVLKVPVLFITLFFALDRIIALSKEMKEIIIEKSILYYYEYENIEKLLLIKELINIEILHEVDVSELELAKQIAIRIKLGIYQEVLKLSDIYIKREFKNYRHFVEGNIFLLTFDETTLDDAVSLESLKESLFDILKLEEQNILLPELYEIYAKVLFKLEQFDDAIVYFEENIMYISEESRLMYIKACEQVGNIKQAEYIRRNY
;
A
#
# COMPACT_ATOMS: atom_id res chain seq x y z
N MET A 1 -24.60 2.02 12.87
CA MET A 1 -23.22 1.70 12.42
C MET A 1 -22.52 3.01 12.11
N GLU A 2 -21.81 3.57 13.09
CA GLU A 2 -21.08 4.84 12.91
C GLU A 2 -19.71 4.70 13.59
N ASN A 3 -18.76 4.14 12.83
CA ASN A 3 -17.33 4.25 13.12
C ASN A 3 -16.52 3.98 11.83
N ASN A 4 -16.88 4.65 10.74
CA ASN A 4 -16.12 4.64 9.48
C ASN A 4 -15.04 5.73 9.51
N SER A 5 -14.16 5.73 10.51
CA SER A 5 -12.93 6.53 10.44
C SER A 5 -11.96 5.85 9.47
N LEU A 6 -12.19 6.00 8.16
CA LEU A 6 -11.23 5.95 7.05
C LEU A 6 -9.90 5.22 7.32
N ASP A 7 -9.96 3.92 7.63
CA ASP A 7 -8.82 3.01 7.53
C ASP A 7 -8.68 2.57 6.05
N PHE A 8 -8.18 3.50 5.24
CA PHE A 8 -8.13 3.37 3.79
C PHE A 8 -7.06 2.35 3.36
N ARG A 9 -7.48 1.10 3.11
CA ARG A 9 -6.68 0.08 2.40
C ARG A 9 -6.91 0.23 0.90
N LEU A 10 -5.99 0.92 0.21
CA LEU A 10 -6.14 1.31 -1.19
C LEU A 10 -6.18 0.07 -2.11
N ILE A 11 -5.32 -0.91 -1.84
CA ILE A 11 -5.20 -2.08 -2.72
C ILE A 11 -6.32 -3.07 -2.40
N ASN A 12 -6.52 -3.37 -1.12
CA ASN A 12 -7.56 -4.32 -0.70
C ASN A 12 -8.97 -3.83 -1.02
N ASN A 13 -9.32 -2.58 -0.67
CA ASN A 13 -10.72 -2.15 -0.72
C ASN A 13 -11.12 -1.56 -2.07
N LEU A 14 -10.16 -1.17 -2.93
CA LEU A 14 -10.48 -0.48 -4.18
C LEU A 14 -9.81 -1.12 -5.40
N LEU A 15 -8.50 -1.29 -5.40
CA LEU A 15 -7.77 -1.68 -6.61
C LEU A 15 -8.00 -3.15 -6.99
N LEU A 16 -7.76 -4.08 -6.06
CA LEU A 16 -7.92 -5.53 -6.32
C LEU A 16 -9.39 -5.92 -6.64
N PRO A 17 -10.39 -5.46 -5.86
CA PRO A 17 -11.79 -5.79 -6.12
C PRO A 17 -12.26 -5.21 -7.45
N SER A 18 -11.85 -3.96 -7.77
CA SER A 18 -12.22 -3.37 -9.05
C SER A 18 -11.60 -4.10 -10.24
N ILE A 19 -10.33 -4.54 -10.16
CA ILE A 19 -9.73 -5.36 -11.21
C ILE A 19 -10.50 -6.68 -11.36
N ASN A 20 -10.78 -7.37 -10.26
CA ASN A 20 -11.49 -8.65 -10.26
C ASN A 20 -12.91 -8.55 -10.83
N TYR A 21 -13.63 -7.53 -10.39
CA TYR A 21 -14.99 -7.24 -10.81
C TYR A 21 -15.05 -6.94 -12.31
N VAL A 22 -14.27 -5.93 -12.75
CA VAL A 22 -14.28 -5.45 -14.13
C VAL A 22 -13.76 -6.50 -15.13
N SER A 23 -12.82 -7.35 -14.70
CA SER A 23 -12.27 -8.43 -15.52
C SER A 23 -13.18 -9.67 -15.60
N LYS A 24 -14.19 -9.81 -14.73
CA LYS A 24 -15.01 -11.03 -14.62
C LYS A 24 -14.16 -12.30 -14.47
N LYS A 25 -13.07 -12.21 -13.69
CA LYS A 25 -12.06 -13.27 -13.50
C LYS A 25 -11.27 -13.69 -14.76
N ASP A 26 -11.38 -12.98 -15.87
CA ASP A 26 -10.57 -13.22 -17.08
C ASP A 26 -9.10 -12.80 -16.85
N LEU A 27 -8.19 -13.76 -16.93
CA LEU A 27 -6.75 -13.57 -16.68
C LEU A 27 -6.12 -12.53 -17.61
N LYS A 28 -6.49 -12.49 -18.89
CA LYS A 28 -5.93 -11.52 -19.85
C LYS A 28 -6.34 -10.10 -19.49
N LYS A 29 -7.60 -9.92 -19.09
CA LYS A 29 -8.13 -8.63 -18.65
C LYS A 29 -7.52 -8.16 -17.34
N ARG A 30 -7.31 -9.07 -16.39
CA ARG A 30 -6.62 -8.79 -15.11
C ARG A 30 -5.20 -8.31 -15.34
N ASP A 31 -4.43 -9.02 -16.15
CA ASP A 31 -3.05 -8.65 -16.46
C ASP A 31 -2.98 -7.31 -17.19
N PHE A 32 -3.85 -7.08 -18.18
CA PHE A 32 -3.89 -5.82 -18.90
C PHE A 32 -4.20 -4.61 -18.01
N LEU A 33 -5.21 -4.72 -17.12
CA LEU A 33 -5.51 -3.67 -16.15
C LEU A 33 -4.36 -3.46 -15.17
N SER A 34 -3.73 -4.54 -14.70
CA SER A 34 -2.59 -4.47 -13.78
C SER A 34 -1.41 -3.71 -14.40
N ILE A 35 -1.12 -3.95 -15.68
CA ILE A 35 -0.11 -3.20 -16.44
C ILE A 35 -0.47 -1.72 -16.53
N LEU A 36 -1.71 -1.38 -16.90
CA LEU A 36 -2.16 0.01 -17.02
C LEU A 36 -2.05 0.78 -15.69
N TYR A 37 -2.47 0.15 -14.58
CA TYR A 37 -2.29 0.74 -13.26
C TYR A 37 -0.81 0.89 -12.87
N GLY A 38 0.03 -0.08 -13.23
CA GLY A 38 1.48 0.00 -13.03
C GLY A 38 2.12 1.17 -13.78
N ILE A 39 1.73 1.38 -15.05
CA ILE A 39 2.17 2.52 -15.86
C ILE A 39 1.73 3.83 -15.21
N LEU A 40 0.45 3.95 -14.87
CA LEU A 40 -0.10 5.15 -14.23
C LEU A 40 0.63 5.46 -12.91
N PHE A 41 0.87 4.44 -12.07
CA PHE A 41 1.57 4.59 -10.80
C PHE A 41 3.00 5.07 -10.97
N LEU A 42 3.74 4.54 -11.96
CA LEU A 42 5.12 4.96 -12.23
C LEU A 42 5.19 6.38 -12.79
N ILE A 43 4.29 6.76 -13.70
CA ILE A 43 4.20 8.14 -14.21
C ILE A 43 3.89 9.11 -13.06
N PHE A 44 2.91 8.77 -12.21
CA PHE A 44 2.59 9.57 -11.03
C PHE A 44 3.78 9.70 -10.08
N THR A 45 4.53 8.61 -9.85
CA THR A 45 5.73 8.64 -9.01
C THR A 45 6.82 9.54 -9.59
N CYS A 46 7.06 9.48 -10.90
CA CYS A 46 7.99 10.39 -11.58
C CYS A 46 7.60 11.86 -11.40
N ILE A 47 6.31 12.18 -11.62
CA ILE A 47 5.78 13.54 -11.40
C ILE A 47 5.98 13.95 -9.95
N LEU A 48 5.63 13.09 -9.00
CA LEU A 48 5.76 13.36 -7.56
C LEU A 48 7.21 13.69 -7.19
N VAL A 49 8.19 12.92 -7.67
CA VAL A 49 9.61 13.20 -7.41
C VAL A 49 10.02 14.57 -7.96
N VAL A 50 9.62 14.91 -9.19
CA VAL A 50 9.94 16.22 -9.82
C VAL A 50 9.28 17.37 -9.07
N VAL A 51 7.99 17.26 -8.76
CA VAL A 51 7.21 18.28 -8.04
C VAL A 51 7.78 18.49 -6.64
N VAL A 52 8.01 17.41 -5.89
CA VAL A 52 8.59 17.47 -4.54
C VAL A 52 9.98 18.08 -4.59
N TYR A 53 10.82 17.73 -5.57
CA TYR A 53 12.13 18.33 -5.73
C TYR A 53 12.05 19.84 -5.98
N GLN A 54 11.21 20.30 -6.91
CA GLN A 54 11.02 21.73 -7.19
C GLN A 54 10.57 22.50 -5.95
N GLN A 55 9.71 21.89 -5.12
CA GLN A 55 9.24 22.50 -3.89
C GLN A 55 10.27 22.50 -2.77
N LEU A 56 11.07 21.43 -2.65
CA LEU A 56 12.11 21.31 -1.64
C LEU A 56 13.38 22.09 -2.01
N LYS A 57 13.68 22.33 -3.29
CA LYS A 57 14.88 23.06 -3.75
C LYS A 57 15.16 24.35 -2.97
N PRO A 58 14.21 25.29 -2.79
CA PRO A 58 14.47 26.50 -2.00
C PRO A 58 14.74 26.20 -0.52
N PHE A 59 14.06 25.21 0.07
CA PHE A 59 14.32 24.79 1.45
C PHE A 59 15.70 24.13 1.59
N ILE A 60 16.09 23.27 0.65
CA ILE A 60 17.41 22.64 0.59
C ILE A 60 18.48 23.71 0.50
N LEU A 61 18.31 24.70 -0.40
CA LEU A 61 19.27 25.80 -0.57
C LEU A 61 19.39 26.64 0.72
N GLN A 62 18.27 27.04 1.31
CA GLN A 62 18.25 27.80 2.56
C GLN A 62 18.89 27.03 3.70
N THR A 63 18.57 25.74 3.83
CA THR A 63 19.14 24.86 4.84
C THR A 63 20.63 24.67 4.63
N ALA A 64 21.09 24.49 3.38
CA ALA A 64 22.51 24.38 3.04
C ALA A 64 23.28 25.66 3.40
N VAL A 65 22.71 26.84 3.13
CA VAL A 65 23.28 28.14 3.53
C VAL A 65 23.35 28.26 5.05
N SER A 66 22.28 27.89 5.78
CA SER A 66 22.28 27.89 7.24
C SER A 66 23.31 26.93 7.83
N PHE A 67 23.48 25.74 7.25
CA PHE A 67 24.52 24.79 7.65
C PHE A 67 25.93 25.31 7.34
N ALA A 68 26.16 25.91 6.17
CA ALA A 68 27.43 26.53 5.83
C ALA A 68 27.78 27.65 6.82
N ASN A 69 26.81 28.50 7.18
CA ASN A 69 27.00 29.56 8.18
C ASN A 69 27.28 29.00 9.57
N LEU A 70 26.53 27.99 10.02
CA LEU A 70 26.82 27.27 11.26
C LEU A 70 28.24 26.71 11.26
N TYR A 71 28.67 26.12 10.15
CA TYR A 71 30.03 25.63 9.98
C TYR A 71 31.07 26.75 10.12
N PHE A 72 30.91 27.88 9.42
CA PHE A 72 31.84 29.01 9.54
C PHE A 72 31.89 29.60 10.95
N ILE A 73 30.75 29.67 11.63
CA ILE A 73 30.68 30.07 13.04
C ILE A 73 31.46 29.09 13.93
N THR A 74 31.26 27.78 13.74
CA THR A 74 32.00 26.76 14.51
C THR A 74 33.50 26.81 14.23
N ASP A 75 33.93 26.97 12.97
CA ASP A 75 35.35 27.13 12.64
C ASP A 75 35.95 28.40 13.27
N ALA A 76 35.22 29.51 13.27
CA ALA A 76 35.67 30.76 13.87
C ALA A 76 35.88 30.62 15.39
N ILE A 77 34.93 29.96 16.08
CA ILE A 77 35.01 29.69 17.52
C ILE A 77 36.21 28.79 17.83
N PHE A 78 36.39 27.68 17.10
CA PHE A 78 37.47 26.72 17.36
C PHE A 78 38.85 27.20 16.91
N SER A 79 38.92 28.04 15.88
CA SER A 79 40.18 28.58 15.34
C SER A 79 40.55 29.96 15.92
N GLY A 80 39.73 30.53 16.81
CA GLY A 80 39.96 31.84 17.44
C GLY A 80 39.91 33.03 16.46
N LYS A 81 39.24 32.89 15.31
CA LYS A 81 39.15 33.96 14.30
C LYS A 81 38.08 34.98 14.72
N LYS A 82 38.43 36.27 14.73
CA LYS A 82 37.49 37.37 15.08
C LYS A 82 36.49 37.70 13.97
N GLU A 83 36.81 37.35 12.73
CA GLU A 83 35.98 37.61 11.55
C GLU A 83 35.81 36.30 10.77
N PHE A 84 34.60 36.06 10.27
CA PHE A 84 34.29 34.90 9.44
C PHE A 84 33.25 35.25 8.37
N LEU A 85 33.33 34.54 7.25
CA LEU A 85 32.42 34.73 6.12
C LEU A 85 31.04 34.17 6.47
N GLN A 86 30.00 35.00 6.28
CA GLN A 86 28.61 34.58 6.37
C GLN A 86 27.99 34.65 4.98
N TYR A 87 27.48 33.52 4.49
CA TYR A 87 26.67 33.49 3.29
C TYR A 87 25.29 34.07 3.60
N VAL A 88 25.00 35.24 3.02
CA VAL A 88 23.65 35.80 2.97
C VAL A 88 23.05 35.40 1.62
N PRO A 89 21.91 34.70 1.59
CA PRO A 89 21.25 34.39 0.34
C PRO A 89 20.78 35.71 -0.31
N SER A 90 21.11 35.92 -1.58
CA SER A 90 20.76 37.14 -2.35
C SER A 90 19.24 37.39 -2.49
N THR A 91 18.40 36.50 -1.95
CA THR A 91 16.94 36.60 -1.95
C THR A 91 16.36 37.32 -0.72
N GLN A 92 17.17 37.79 0.22
CA GLN A 92 16.71 38.60 1.36
C GLN A 92 16.58 40.09 1.00
N ASN A 93 15.65 40.42 0.10
CA ASN A 93 15.08 41.76 0.04
C ASN A 93 13.83 41.81 0.93
N VAL A 94 13.67 42.93 1.63
CA VAL A 94 12.66 43.24 2.67
C VAL A 94 11.19 43.11 2.18
N HIS A 95 10.95 42.82 0.89
CA HIS A 95 9.64 42.43 0.34
C HIS A 95 9.22 40.96 0.58
N SER A 96 9.99 40.20 1.36
CA SER A 96 9.83 38.75 1.56
C SER A 96 8.48 38.25 2.11
N VAL A 97 7.68 39.10 2.79
CA VAL A 97 6.39 38.67 3.35
C VAL A 97 5.30 38.56 2.28
N ILE A 98 5.28 39.46 1.28
CA ILE A 98 4.26 39.47 0.21
C ILE A 98 4.58 38.42 -0.87
N LEU A 99 5.88 38.19 -1.16
CA LEU A 99 6.31 37.09 -2.05
C LEU A 99 6.07 35.71 -1.43
N SER A 100 6.05 35.60 -0.10
CA SER A 100 5.81 34.31 0.56
C SER A 100 4.41 33.76 0.31
N SER A 101 3.37 34.62 0.25
CA SER A 101 2.01 34.19 -0.07
C SER A 101 1.84 33.76 -1.53
N GLU A 102 2.42 34.48 -2.50
CA GLU A 102 2.38 34.08 -3.91
C GLU A 102 3.16 32.76 -4.14
N ILE A 103 4.35 32.63 -3.55
CA ILE A 103 5.13 31.39 -3.59
C ILE A 103 4.37 30.22 -2.95
N ILE A 104 3.66 30.45 -1.83
CA ILE A 104 2.84 29.41 -1.18
C ILE A 104 1.63 29.04 -2.04
N PHE A 105 0.95 30.01 -2.65
CA PHE A 105 -0.19 29.76 -3.55
C PHE A 105 0.23 29.02 -4.82
N ASP A 106 1.35 29.38 -5.46
CA ASP A 106 1.89 28.68 -6.62
C ASP A 106 2.34 27.25 -6.27
N LYS A 107 2.94 27.06 -5.09
CA LYS A 107 3.32 25.72 -4.59
C LYS A 107 2.10 24.84 -4.28
N LEU A 108 1.07 25.41 -3.65
CA LEU A 108 -0.19 24.72 -3.41
C LEU A 108 -0.92 24.40 -4.72
N SER A 109 -0.89 25.32 -5.68
CA SER A 109 -1.44 25.12 -7.04
C SER A 109 -0.77 23.93 -7.73
N LEU A 110 0.55 23.78 -7.59
CA LEU A 110 1.29 22.69 -8.22
C LEU A 110 0.99 21.32 -7.56
N LEU A 111 0.84 21.28 -6.22
CA LEU A 111 0.35 20.07 -5.53
C LEU A 111 -1.09 19.75 -5.93
N PHE A 112 -1.94 20.77 -6.05
CA PHE A 112 -3.33 20.60 -6.46
C PHE A 112 -3.42 20.04 -7.89
N LYS A 113 -2.65 20.61 -8.83
CA LYS A 113 -2.53 20.09 -10.21
C LYS A 113 -2.06 18.63 -10.24
N MET A 114 -1.20 18.22 -9.30
CA MET A 114 -0.69 16.85 -9.22
C MET A 114 -1.75 15.89 -8.70
N PHE A 115 -2.47 16.23 -7.63
CA PHE A 115 -3.45 15.34 -7.04
C PHE A 115 -4.81 15.38 -7.75
N PHE A 116 -5.17 16.48 -8.41
CA PHE A 116 -6.50 16.68 -8.99
C PHE A 116 -6.88 15.60 -10.03
N PRO A 117 -6.04 15.23 -11.02
CA PRO A 117 -6.41 14.18 -11.97
C PRO A 117 -6.56 12.80 -11.30
N MET A 118 -5.75 12.49 -10.28
CA MET A 118 -5.85 11.23 -9.52
C MET A 118 -7.08 11.23 -8.63
N ILE A 119 -7.40 12.33 -7.95
CA ILE A 119 -8.63 12.47 -7.18
C ILE A 119 -9.84 12.35 -8.12
N LEU A 120 -9.82 13.00 -9.28
CA LEU A 120 -10.90 12.88 -10.27
C LEU A 120 -11.01 11.45 -10.81
N SER A 121 -9.90 10.76 -11.06
CA SER A 121 -9.87 9.36 -11.47
C SER A 121 -10.42 8.43 -10.36
N LEU A 122 -10.04 8.66 -9.10
CA LEU A 122 -10.54 7.90 -7.95
C LEU A 122 -12.02 8.20 -7.67
N VAL A 123 -12.43 9.46 -7.75
CA VAL A 123 -13.81 9.89 -7.59
C VAL A 123 -14.66 9.33 -8.72
N THR A 124 -14.18 9.30 -9.97
CA THR A 124 -14.87 8.60 -11.05
C THR A 124 -14.90 7.09 -10.81
N MET A 125 -13.87 6.47 -10.23
CA MET A 125 -13.92 5.06 -9.82
C MET A 125 -14.92 4.80 -8.67
N LEU A 126 -15.12 5.76 -7.76
CA LEU A 126 -16.03 5.66 -6.62
C LEU A 126 -17.49 5.98 -6.99
N ILE A 127 -17.72 7.01 -7.80
CA ILE A 127 -19.05 7.38 -8.30
C ILE A 127 -19.51 6.35 -9.32
N PHE A 128 -18.62 5.94 -10.23
CA PHE A 128 -18.85 4.84 -11.14
C PHE A 128 -18.13 3.59 -10.64
N LYS A 129 -18.49 3.12 -9.42
CA LYS A 129 -18.13 1.78 -8.89
C LYS A 129 -18.39 0.63 -9.88
N LYS A 130 -19.11 0.91 -10.98
CA LYS A 130 -19.93 0.03 -11.81
C LYS A 130 -19.59 0.24 -13.31
N GLN A 131 -18.30 0.20 -13.66
CA GLN A 131 -17.81 0.45 -15.03
C GLN A 131 -17.50 -0.85 -15.78
N ASN A 132 -17.87 -0.89 -17.07
CA ASN A 132 -17.43 -1.92 -17.99
C ASN A 132 -15.90 -1.89 -18.18
N PHE A 133 -15.30 -3.03 -18.55
CA PHE A 133 -13.86 -3.13 -18.81
C PHE A 133 -13.33 -2.04 -19.74
N LEU A 134 -14.05 -1.78 -20.83
CA LEU A 134 -13.63 -0.82 -21.84
C LEU A 134 -13.64 0.62 -21.31
N SER A 135 -14.65 1.01 -20.51
CA SER A 135 -14.70 2.35 -19.92
C SER A 135 -13.62 2.55 -18.86
N ARG A 136 -13.31 1.51 -18.06
CA ARG A 136 -12.22 1.54 -17.09
C ARG A 136 -10.87 1.77 -17.77
N VAL A 137 -10.61 1.05 -18.85
CA VAL A 137 -9.40 1.20 -19.67
C VAL A 137 -9.30 2.61 -20.24
N ILE A 138 -10.40 3.13 -20.82
CA ILE A 138 -10.43 4.50 -21.39
C ILE A 138 -10.10 5.53 -20.31
N ILE A 139 -10.67 5.43 -19.11
CA ILE A 139 -10.44 6.40 -18.04
C ILE A 139 -8.99 6.38 -17.58
N ILE A 140 -8.38 5.19 -17.43
CA ILE A 140 -6.97 5.09 -17.04
C ILE A 140 -6.07 5.71 -18.12
N ILE A 141 -6.31 5.40 -19.40
CA ILE A 141 -5.55 5.97 -20.52
C ILE A 141 -5.72 7.50 -20.57
N LEU A 142 -6.94 8.01 -20.42
CA LEU A 142 -7.21 9.45 -20.39
C LEU A 142 -6.50 10.11 -19.21
N THR A 143 -6.50 9.48 -18.04
CA THR A 143 -5.78 9.97 -16.85
C THR A 143 -4.27 10.05 -17.11
N ILE A 144 -3.68 9.03 -17.75
CA ILE A 144 -2.27 9.02 -18.15
C ILE A 144 -1.98 10.17 -19.14
N LEU A 145 -2.84 10.37 -20.14
CA LEU A 145 -2.70 11.44 -21.13
C LEU A 145 -2.78 12.82 -20.49
N ILE A 146 -3.76 13.06 -19.62
CA ILE A 146 -3.91 14.31 -18.87
C ILE A 146 -2.66 14.60 -18.04
N TYR A 147 -2.13 13.59 -17.32
CA TYR A 147 -0.90 13.75 -16.54
C TYR A 147 0.29 14.10 -17.41
N THR A 148 0.43 13.43 -18.54
CA THR A 148 1.54 13.65 -19.47
C THR A 148 1.50 15.06 -20.06
N LEU A 149 0.29 15.56 -20.38
CA LEU A 149 0.09 16.92 -20.92
C LEU A 149 0.32 18.01 -19.87
N ILE A 150 -0.26 17.89 -18.67
CA ILE A 150 -0.17 18.92 -17.62
C ILE A 150 1.27 19.12 -17.13
N PHE A 151 2.03 18.02 -17.00
CA PHE A 151 3.39 18.04 -16.44
C PHE A 151 4.48 17.91 -17.51
N GLU A 152 4.12 17.90 -18.80
CA GLU A 152 5.04 17.82 -19.94
C GLU A 152 6.03 16.64 -19.87
N VAL A 153 5.59 15.51 -19.30
CA VAL A 153 6.43 14.34 -18.96
C VAL A 153 6.53 13.33 -20.12
N TYR A 154 6.47 13.82 -21.36
CA TYR A 154 6.31 12.99 -22.56
C TYR A 154 7.39 11.92 -22.67
N PHE A 155 8.65 12.30 -22.49
CA PHE A 155 9.78 11.39 -22.62
C PHE A 155 9.73 10.25 -21.59
N GLN A 156 9.47 10.57 -20.32
CA GLN A 156 9.41 9.58 -19.26
C GLN A 156 8.20 8.65 -19.43
N ALA A 157 7.05 9.19 -19.85
CA ALA A 157 5.87 8.38 -20.16
C ALA A 157 6.14 7.40 -21.31
N THR A 158 6.76 7.86 -22.41
CA THR A 158 7.17 7.00 -23.53
C THR A 158 8.14 5.92 -23.08
N LEU A 159 9.14 6.25 -22.25
CA LEU A 159 10.11 5.30 -21.73
C LEU A 159 9.44 4.20 -20.88
N ILE A 160 8.53 4.58 -19.98
CA ILE A 160 7.77 3.62 -19.17
C ILE A 160 6.94 2.70 -20.05
N ILE A 161 6.24 3.23 -21.07
CA ILE A 161 5.44 2.44 -22.01
C ILE A 161 6.31 1.44 -22.77
N ILE A 162 7.48 1.87 -23.28
CA ILE A 162 8.42 0.98 -23.97
C ILE A 162 8.92 -0.13 -23.02
N LEU A 163 9.23 0.21 -21.77
CA LEU A 163 9.70 -0.75 -20.78
C LEU A 163 8.66 -1.83 -20.49
N PHE A 164 7.38 -1.46 -20.32
CA PHE A 164 6.30 -2.43 -20.23
C PHE A 164 6.11 -3.22 -21.53
N GLY A 165 6.29 -2.59 -22.69
CA GLY A 165 6.28 -3.27 -23.99
C GLY A 165 7.34 -4.37 -24.06
N ILE A 166 8.56 -4.10 -23.60
CA ILE A 166 9.64 -5.10 -23.51
C ILE A 166 9.26 -6.20 -22.50
N LEU A 167 8.71 -5.85 -21.34
CA LEU A 167 8.28 -6.84 -20.35
C LEU A 167 7.23 -7.82 -20.91
N ILE A 168 6.29 -7.33 -21.73
CA ILE A 168 5.25 -8.16 -22.36
C ILE A 168 5.85 -9.22 -23.30
N ILE A 169 7.00 -8.96 -23.90
CA ILE A 169 7.71 -9.94 -24.75
C ILE A 169 8.20 -11.12 -23.90
N PHE A 170 8.71 -10.87 -22.69
CA PHE A 170 9.22 -11.92 -21.80
C PHE A 170 8.13 -12.61 -20.98
N HIS A 171 7.07 -11.87 -20.64
CA HIS A 171 5.94 -12.34 -19.86
C HIS A 171 4.64 -11.97 -20.59
N PRO A 172 4.08 -12.87 -21.41
CA PRO A 172 2.91 -12.55 -22.20
C PRO A 172 1.68 -12.27 -21.31
N ILE A 173 0.79 -11.42 -21.81
CA ILE A 173 -0.49 -11.11 -21.16
C ILE A 173 -1.37 -12.37 -21.12
N GLY A 174 -1.84 -12.75 -19.93
CA GLY A 174 -2.67 -13.94 -19.69
C GLY A 174 -2.01 -15.00 -18.81
N ASP A 175 -0.72 -14.85 -18.51
CA ASP A 175 0.02 -15.72 -17.57
C ASP A 175 -0.35 -15.45 -16.10
N GLY A 176 -1.09 -14.37 -15.79
CA GLY A 176 -1.47 -13.98 -14.44
C GLY A 176 -0.33 -13.38 -13.61
N LYS A 177 0.88 -13.25 -14.18
CA LYS A 177 2.07 -12.76 -13.49
C LYS A 177 1.95 -11.30 -13.07
N TYR A 178 1.35 -10.45 -13.91
CA TYR A 178 1.16 -9.03 -13.60
C TYR A 178 0.12 -8.83 -12.51
N TYR A 179 -0.98 -9.57 -12.58
CA TYR A 179 -1.98 -9.56 -11.52
C TYR A 179 -1.44 -10.09 -10.19
N THR A 180 -0.59 -11.12 -10.23
CA THR A 180 0.10 -11.66 -9.04
C THR A 180 0.93 -10.60 -8.32
N VAL A 181 1.61 -9.70 -9.06
CA VAL A 181 2.36 -8.58 -8.44
C VAL A 181 1.42 -7.68 -7.63
N VAL A 182 0.23 -7.39 -8.15
CA VAL A 182 -0.78 -6.60 -7.42
C VAL A 182 -1.25 -7.32 -6.16
N GLN A 183 -1.45 -8.65 -6.21
CA GLN A 183 -1.77 -9.46 -5.04
C GLN A 183 -0.67 -9.41 -3.97
N TYR A 184 0.61 -9.50 -4.36
CA TYR A 184 1.72 -9.37 -3.39
C TYR A 184 1.70 -8.00 -2.68
N PHE A 185 1.35 -6.92 -3.38
CA PHE A 185 1.18 -5.62 -2.72
C PHE A 185 -0.04 -5.59 -1.78
N ASN A 186 -1.12 -6.29 -2.08
CA ASN A 186 -2.27 -6.45 -1.17
C ASN A 186 -1.84 -7.14 0.15
N TYR A 187 -1.07 -8.22 0.05
CA TYR A 187 -0.55 -8.94 1.22
C TYR A 187 0.42 -8.10 2.04
N LEU A 188 1.26 -7.28 1.39
CA LEU A 188 2.10 -6.33 2.10
C LEU A 188 1.27 -5.22 2.78
N GLU A 189 0.23 -4.70 2.13
CA GLU A 189 -0.68 -3.71 2.73
C GLU A 189 -1.36 -4.26 4.00
N GLU A 190 -1.80 -5.53 3.99
CA GLU A 190 -2.32 -6.23 5.18
C GLU A 190 -1.31 -6.21 6.34
N ILE A 191 -0.07 -6.64 6.08
CA ILE A 191 0.99 -6.73 7.09
C ILE A 191 1.29 -5.35 7.67
N LEU A 192 1.41 -4.32 6.82
CA LEU A 192 1.68 -2.96 7.25
C LEU A 192 0.55 -2.36 8.07
N TYR A 193 -0.70 -2.65 7.67
CA TYR A 193 -1.88 -2.22 8.39
C TYR A 193 -1.94 -2.84 9.80
N ASN A 194 -1.80 -4.16 9.90
CA ASN A 194 -1.79 -4.89 11.17
C ASN A 194 -0.63 -4.40 12.08
N TRP A 195 0.56 -4.18 11.51
CA TRP A 195 1.70 -3.63 12.24
C TRP A 195 1.43 -2.22 12.79
N ARG A 196 0.83 -1.33 11.98
CA ARG A 196 0.52 0.05 12.38
C ARG A 196 -0.53 0.08 13.48
N ARG A 197 -1.57 -0.76 13.38
CA ARG A 197 -2.65 -0.88 14.35
C ARG A 197 -2.17 -1.38 15.72
N ASN A 198 -1.29 -2.38 15.71
CA ASN A 198 -0.71 -2.96 16.94
C ASN A 198 0.36 -2.08 17.60
N ARG A 199 0.73 -0.95 17.01
CA ARG A 199 1.75 -0.06 17.55
C ARG A 199 1.18 0.85 18.64
N LYS A 200 1.52 0.59 19.91
CA LYS A 200 1.29 1.55 21.00
C LYS A 200 1.98 2.88 20.66
N LYS A 201 1.23 3.98 20.65
CA LYS A 201 1.76 5.35 20.41
C LYS A 201 2.89 5.63 21.39
N ASN A 202 4.13 5.62 20.90
CA ASN A 202 5.27 5.88 21.75
C ASN A 202 5.34 7.38 22.09
N LYS A 203 5.62 7.68 23.36
CA LYS A 203 5.65 9.05 23.88
C LYS A 203 6.82 9.81 23.23
N ASN A 204 6.53 11.00 22.70
CA ASN A 204 7.43 11.74 21.83
C ASN A 204 8.70 12.18 22.57
N ASN A 205 9.85 11.57 22.27
CA ASN A 205 11.09 11.78 23.01
C ASN A 205 11.92 12.94 22.42
N ARG A 206 11.38 14.17 22.48
CA ARG A 206 11.97 15.41 21.91
C ARG A 206 13.44 15.63 22.30
N LYS A 207 13.86 15.25 23.51
CA LYS A 207 15.24 15.41 23.99
C LYS A 207 16.25 14.58 23.17
N ASN A 208 15.88 13.37 22.75
CA ASN A 208 16.74 12.50 21.96
C ASN A 208 16.94 13.03 20.53
N ILE A 209 15.96 13.74 19.98
CA ILE A 209 16.06 14.36 18.65
C ILE A 209 17.08 15.51 18.68
N ILE A 210 17.04 16.36 19.71
CA ILE A 210 17.99 17.47 19.87
C ILE A 210 19.42 16.93 20.02
N LEU A 211 19.61 15.91 20.86
CA LEU A 211 20.91 15.26 21.03
C LEU A 211 21.45 14.67 19.71
N LEU A 212 20.57 14.05 18.92
CA LEU A 212 20.94 13.47 17.62
C LEU A 212 21.36 14.55 16.61
N ILE A 213 20.68 15.70 16.60
CA ILE A 213 21.07 16.86 15.76
C ILE A 213 22.47 17.36 16.16
N ILE A 214 22.71 17.57 17.46
CA ILE A 214 24.02 18.04 17.97
C ILE A 214 25.11 17.03 17.59
N SER A 215 24.89 15.74 17.87
CA SER A 215 25.83 14.67 17.52
C SER A 215 26.13 14.60 16.03
N SER A 216 25.13 14.83 15.17
CA SER A 216 25.30 14.84 13.72
C SER A 216 26.14 16.05 13.27
N ILE A 217 25.91 17.24 13.84
CA ILE A 217 26.70 18.44 13.54
C ILE A 217 28.17 18.21 13.96
N THR A 218 28.41 17.69 15.16
CA THR A 218 29.76 17.40 15.65
C THR A 218 30.48 16.37 14.77
N MET A 219 29.81 15.28 14.40
CA MET A 219 30.39 14.25 13.52
C MET A 219 30.74 14.80 12.14
N SER A 220 29.85 15.61 11.54
CA SER A 220 30.09 16.25 10.26
C SER A 220 31.31 17.18 10.30
N TYR A 221 31.45 17.97 11.37
CA TYR A 221 32.61 18.82 11.59
C TYR A 221 33.91 18.02 11.70
N CYS A 222 33.89 16.93 12.49
CA CYS A 222 35.05 16.04 12.63
C CYS A 222 35.46 15.43 11.28
N LEU A 223 34.49 14.88 10.53
CA LEU A 223 34.75 14.28 9.21
C LEU A 223 35.31 15.28 8.22
N PHE A 224 34.85 16.53 8.23
CA PHE A 224 35.39 17.59 7.38
C PHE A 224 36.86 17.87 7.68
N ARG A 225 37.24 17.90 8.96
CA ARG A 225 38.64 18.06 9.39
C ARG A 225 39.51 16.87 8.98
N PHE A 226 38.98 15.66 8.99
CA PHE A 226 39.71 14.45 8.55
C PHE A 226 39.84 14.35 7.03
N PHE A 227 38.84 14.81 6.26
CA PHE A 227 38.81 14.75 4.80
C PHE A 227 38.63 16.15 4.18
N PRO A 228 39.60 17.06 4.34
CA PRO A 228 39.45 18.45 3.89
C PRO A 228 39.27 18.57 2.37
N GLY A 229 39.77 17.61 1.58
CA GLY A 229 39.60 17.58 0.12
C GLY A 229 38.19 17.22 -0.36
N GLY A 230 37.34 16.64 0.48
CA GLY A 230 35.98 16.23 0.10
C GLY A 230 34.93 17.35 0.22
N GLY A 231 35.26 18.46 0.89
CA GLY A 231 34.31 19.54 1.15
C GLY A 231 33.27 19.23 2.24
N ALA A 232 32.55 20.26 2.68
CA ALA A 232 31.55 20.16 3.76
C ALA A 232 30.36 19.28 3.36
N SER A 233 29.99 19.28 2.07
CA SER A 233 28.89 18.50 1.50
C SER A 233 29.11 17.00 1.65
N PHE A 234 30.34 16.53 1.39
CA PHE A 234 30.71 15.12 1.49
C PHE A 234 30.67 14.62 2.95
N SER A 235 31.17 15.44 3.87
CA SER A 235 31.19 15.13 5.31
C SER A 235 29.78 15.06 5.90
N LEU A 236 28.89 15.95 5.46
CA LEU A 236 27.47 15.93 5.82
C LEU A 236 26.77 14.68 5.26
N LEU A 237 27.06 14.32 4.01
CA LEU A 237 26.51 13.12 3.37
C LEU A 237 26.92 11.83 4.11
N LEU A 238 28.20 11.69 4.47
CA LEU A 238 28.69 10.57 5.27
C LEU A 238 28.00 10.50 6.64
N THR A 239 27.83 11.65 7.29
CA THR A 239 27.15 11.71 8.58
C THR A 239 25.69 11.28 8.47
N LEU A 240 24.97 11.77 7.46
CA LEU A 240 23.59 11.34 7.19
C LEU A 240 23.51 9.83 6.93
N LEU A 241 24.48 9.28 6.20
CA LEU A 241 24.54 7.86 5.91
C LEU A 241 24.67 7.03 7.20
N VAL A 242 25.56 7.43 8.12
CA VAL A 242 25.70 6.79 9.44
C VAL A 242 24.40 6.90 10.24
N VAL A 243 23.78 8.08 10.29
CA VAL A 243 22.51 8.30 11.00
C VAL A 243 21.40 7.42 10.42
N PHE A 244 21.30 7.32 9.10
CA PHE A 244 20.31 6.47 8.43
C PHE A 244 20.53 4.99 8.71
N ILE A 245 21.78 4.51 8.68
CA ILE A 245 22.12 3.13 9.06
C ILE A 245 21.71 2.89 10.52
N MET A 246 22.15 3.73 11.45
CA MET A 246 21.77 3.59 12.86
C MET A 246 20.25 3.61 13.02
N TRP A 247 19.53 4.46 12.29
CA TRP A 247 18.07 4.50 12.35
C TRP A 247 17.40 3.24 11.79
N ILE A 248 17.93 2.61 10.72
CA ILE A 248 17.46 1.31 10.22
C ILE A 248 17.53 0.27 11.35
N TYR A 249 18.69 0.19 12.01
CA TYR A 249 18.96 -0.83 13.01
C TYR A 249 18.50 -0.47 14.44
N ASN A 250 18.02 0.76 14.66
CA ASN A 250 17.56 1.21 15.97
C ASN A 250 16.24 0.52 16.36
N GLY A 251 16.30 -0.15 17.52
CA GLY A 251 15.20 -0.81 18.21
C GLY A 251 15.00 -2.26 17.80
N SER A 252 14.27 -3.00 18.63
CA SER A 252 13.66 -4.30 18.32
C SER A 252 12.52 -4.16 17.30
N ALA A 253 12.73 -3.36 16.26
CA ALA A 253 11.76 -3.09 15.23
C ALA A 253 11.53 -4.40 14.43
N GLY A 254 10.27 -4.81 14.31
CA GLY A 254 9.88 -5.97 13.50
C GLY A 254 10.42 -5.87 12.06
N LYS A 255 10.54 -7.01 11.39
CA LYS A 255 11.06 -7.11 10.02
C LYS A 255 10.35 -6.15 9.05
N GLU A 256 9.06 -5.89 9.26
CA GLU A 256 8.21 -4.96 8.52
C GLU A 256 8.74 -3.51 8.61
N SER A 257 9.05 -3.06 9.81
CA SER A 257 9.56 -1.70 10.03
C SER A 257 10.94 -1.54 9.43
N LYS A 258 11.77 -2.58 9.46
CA LYS A 258 13.09 -2.57 8.81
C LYS A 258 12.94 -2.49 7.29
N LEU A 259 12.05 -3.29 6.68
CA LEU A 259 11.75 -3.24 5.25
C LEU A 259 11.28 -1.84 4.83
N LEU A 260 10.32 -1.25 5.55
CA LEU A 260 9.83 0.11 5.27
C LEU A 260 10.94 1.17 5.33
N LYS A 261 11.78 1.12 6.38
CA LYS A 261 12.91 2.05 6.51
C LYS A 261 13.90 1.89 5.34
N LYS A 262 14.20 0.65 4.94
CA LYS A 262 15.06 0.36 3.78
C LYS A 262 14.48 0.93 2.48
N ILE A 263 13.19 0.68 2.21
CA ILE A 263 12.50 1.21 1.02
C ILE A 263 12.54 2.74 1.01
N PHE A 264 12.21 3.37 2.14
CA PHE A 264 12.19 4.83 2.27
C PHE A 264 13.57 5.47 2.02
N ILE A 265 14.61 4.95 2.68
CA ILE A 265 15.98 5.43 2.50
C ILE A 265 16.41 5.24 1.04
N TYR A 266 16.12 4.08 0.47
CA TYR A 266 16.46 3.80 -0.91
C TYR A 266 15.78 4.76 -1.89
N ILE A 267 14.49 5.06 -1.73
CA ILE A 267 13.78 6.06 -2.56
C ILE A 267 14.45 7.43 -2.48
N ILE A 268 14.83 7.87 -1.28
CA ILE A 268 15.53 9.15 -1.07
C ILE A 268 16.88 9.15 -1.80
N PHE A 269 17.71 8.14 -1.57
CA PHE A 269 19.03 8.04 -2.20
C PHE A 269 18.92 7.94 -3.72
N PHE A 270 17.97 7.14 -4.23
CA PHE A 270 17.71 7.03 -5.66
C PHE A 270 17.32 8.39 -6.26
N GLY A 271 16.44 9.14 -5.60
CA GLY A 271 16.08 10.50 -5.99
C GLY A 271 17.29 11.43 -6.06
N PHE A 272 18.15 11.45 -5.03
CA PHE A 272 19.37 12.25 -5.03
C PHE A 272 20.35 11.84 -6.14
N THR A 273 20.52 10.54 -6.39
CA THR A 273 21.39 10.06 -7.48
C THR A 273 20.87 10.46 -8.86
N LEU A 274 19.55 10.42 -9.07
CA LEU A 274 18.93 10.89 -10.31
C LEU A 274 19.18 12.39 -10.52
N ILE A 275 18.98 13.20 -9.47
CA ILE A 275 19.24 14.65 -9.54
C ILE A 275 20.73 14.93 -9.82
N GLY A 276 21.63 14.28 -9.08
CA GLY A 276 23.07 14.44 -9.28
C GLY A 276 23.50 14.07 -10.71
N ASN A 277 22.93 13.02 -11.28
CA ASN A 277 23.19 12.63 -12.66
C ASN A 277 22.69 13.66 -13.68
N LEU A 278 21.61 14.39 -13.38
CA LEU A 278 21.11 15.46 -14.25
C LEU A 278 22.04 16.68 -14.28
N GLU A 279 22.76 16.95 -13.18
CA GLU A 279 23.68 18.08 -13.02
C GLU A 279 25.08 17.85 -13.61
N ILE A 280 25.40 16.63 -14.07
CA ILE A 280 26.66 16.34 -14.75
C ILE A 280 26.72 17.11 -16.08
N GLY A 281 27.66 18.04 -16.19
CA GLY A 281 27.81 18.92 -17.36
C GLY A 281 28.38 18.25 -18.62
N SER A 282 28.88 17.01 -18.52
CA SER A 282 29.38 16.24 -19.68
C SER A 282 28.38 15.16 -20.07
N ASP A 283 27.77 15.29 -21.25
CA ASP A 283 26.83 14.30 -21.79
C ASP A 283 27.47 12.91 -21.98
N VAL A 284 28.78 12.86 -22.24
CA VAL A 284 29.54 11.61 -22.40
C VAL A 284 29.65 10.84 -21.08
N LEU A 285 29.81 11.53 -19.96
CA LEU A 285 29.86 10.90 -18.63
C LEU A 285 28.46 10.65 -18.06
N LYS A 286 27.48 11.46 -18.47
CA LYS A 286 26.10 11.39 -17.99
C LYS A 286 25.43 10.06 -18.33
N VAL A 287 25.62 9.55 -19.55
CA VAL A 287 24.99 8.29 -20.01
C VAL A 287 25.50 7.06 -19.23
N PRO A 288 26.82 6.80 -19.11
CA PRO A 288 27.33 5.68 -18.32
C PRO A 288 26.95 5.75 -16.85
N VAL A 289 27.02 6.94 -16.23
CA VAL A 289 26.68 7.11 -14.82
C VAL A 289 25.19 6.86 -14.59
N LEU A 290 24.31 7.36 -15.47
CA LEU A 290 22.88 7.10 -15.40
C LEU A 290 22.55 5.62 -15.58
N PHE A 291 23.24 4.93 -16.50
CA PHE A 291 23.10 3.48 -16.67
C PHE A 291 23.51 2.72 -15.40
N ILE A 292 24.66 3.04 -14.80
CA ILE A 292 25.12 2.45 -13.55
C ILE A 292 24.10 2.68 -12.42
N THR A 293 23.57 3.90 -12.30
CA THR A 293 22.54 4.22 -11.32
C THR A 293 21.27 3.41 -11.52
N LEU A 294 20.78 3.28 -12.76
CA LEU A 294 19.60 2.47 -13.07
C LEU A 294 19.84 0.97 -12.81
N PHE A 295 21.03 0.47 -13.12
CA PHE A 295 21.40 -0.93 -12.87
C PHE A 295 21.36 -1.25 -11.38
N PHE A 296 22.07 -0.47 -10.54
CA PHE A 296 22.04 -0.65 -9.10
C PHE A 296 20.65 -0.44 -8.51
N ALA A 297 19.85 0.43 -9.12
CA ALA A 297 18.48 0.64 -8.71
C ALA A 297 17.61 -0.61 -8.93
N LEU A 298 17.72 -1.22 -10.10
CA LEU A 298 17.01 -2.46 -10.43
C LEU A 298 17.47 -3.61 -9.52
N ASP A 299 18.78 -3.78 -9.32
CA ASP A 299 19.32 -4.80 -8.42
C ASP A 299 18.76 -4.64 -6.99
N ARG A 300 18.70 -3.40 -6.50
CA ARG A 300 18.16 -3.13 -5.17
C ARG A 300 16.66 -3.38 -5.08
N ILE A 301 15.89 -3.06 -6.12
CA ILE A 301 14.45 -3.39 -6.19
C ILE A 301 14.26 -4.91 -6.13
N ILE A 302 15.08 -5.70 -6.83
CA ILE A 302 15.03 -7.17 -6.82
C ILE A 302 15.39 -7.71 -5.42
N ALA A 303 16.40 -7.16 -4.77
CA ALA A 303 16.76 -7.57 -3.41
C ALA A 303 15.62 -7.27 -2.41
N LEU A 304 15.02 -6.09 -2.50
CA LEU A 304 13.90 -5.69 -1.64
C LEU A 304 12.64 -6.53 -1.91
N SER A 305 12.38 -6.92 -3.17
CA SER A 305 11.23 -7.76 -3.51
C SER A 305 11.36 -9.17 -2.94
N LYS A 306 12.57 -9.73 -2.86
CA LYS A 306 12.84 -11.01 -2.18
C LYS A 306 12.57 -10.92 -0.68
N GLU A 307 13.11 -9.89 -0.01
CA GLU A 307 12.84 -9.65 1.42
C GLU A 307 11.34 -9.45 1.69
N MET A 308 10.65 -8.73 0.80
CA MET A 308 9.20 -8.55 0.86
C MET A 308 8.46 -9.89 0.76
N LYS A 309 8.83 -10.75 -0.19
CA LYS A 309 8.21 -12.08 -0.36
C LYS A 309 8.39 -12.94 0.89
N GLU A 310 9.57 -12.93 1.50
CA GLU A 310 9.83 -13.67 2.75
C GLU A 310 8.93 -13.19 3.89
N ILE A 311 8.80 -11.86 4.07
CA ILE A 311 7.91 -11.28 5.08
C ILE A 311 6.44 -11.64 4.82
N ILE A 312 6.02 -11.68 3.55
CA ILE A 312 4.66 -12.09 3.17
C ILE A 312 4.39 -13.54 3.56
N ILE A 313 5.31 -14.46 3.22
CA ILE A 313 5.19 -15.88 3.56
C ILE A 313 5.17 -16.07 5.09
N GLU A 314 5.93 -15.28 5.84
CA GLU A 314 6.00 -15.39 7.30
C GLU A 314 4.74 -14.87 8.00
N LYS A 315 4.12 -13.77 7.50
CA LYS A 315 3.15 -12.99 8.27
C LYS A 315 1.78 -12.75 7.65
N SER A 316 1.60 -12.91 6.34
CA SER A 316 0.30 -12.66 5.71
C SER A 316 -0.59 -13.90 5.83
N ILE A 317 -1.78 -13.73 6.41
CA ILE A 317 -2.82 -14.77 6.40
C ILE A 317 -3.54 -14.77 5.05
N LEU A 318 -3.77 -13.58 4.45
CA LEU A 318 -4.41 -13.47 3.14
C LEU A 318 -3.60 -14.14 2.04
N TYR A 319 -2.26 -14.17 2.14
CA TYR A 319 -1.43 -14.92 1.21
C TYR A 319 -1.84 -16.40 1.17
N TYR A 320 -1.97 -17.05 2.33
CA TYR A 320 -2.37 -18.45 2.39
C TYR A 320 -3.86 -18.65 2.06
N TYR A 321 -4.72 -17.69 2.38
CA TYR A 321 -6.16 -17.84 2.17
C TYR A 321 -6.59 -17.56 0.72
N GLU A 322 -6.10 -16.48 0.10
CA GLU A 322 -6.57 -16.00 -1.20
C GLU A 322 -5.70 -16.45 -2.38
N TYR A 323 -4.39 -16.63 -2.19
CA TYR A 323 -3.50 -16.93 -3.32
C TYR A 323 -3.79 -18.35 -3.86
N GLU A 324 -4.18 -18.43 -5.13
CA GLU A 324 -4.61 -19.69 -5.76
C GLU A 324 -3.42 -20.62 -6.06
N ASN A 325 -2.25 -20.05 -6.40
CA ASN A 325 -1.11 -20.78 -6.95
C ASN A 325 0.03 -20.96 -5.93
N ILE A 326 -0.30 -21.40 -4.70
CA ILE A 326 0.72 -21.75 -3.70
C ILE A 326 1.24 -23.16 -3.98
N GLU A 327 2.57 -23.33 -4.04
CA GLU A 327 3.18 -24.65 -4.12
C GLU A 327 2.85 -25.48 -2.86
N LYS A 328 2.31 -26.70 -3.03
CA LYS A 328 1.97 -27.59 -1.91
C LYS A 328 3.16 -27.87 -0.98
N LEU A 329 4.37 -27.94 -1.54
CA LEU A 329 5.61 -28.10 -0.78
C LEU A 329 5.85 -26.95 0.21
N LEU A 330 5.50 -25.71 -0.18
CA LEU A 330 5.61 -24.54 0.70
C LEU A 330 4.60 -24.64 1.86
N LEU A 331 3.36 -25.05 1.57
CA LEU A 331 2.33 -25.25 2.60
C LEU A 331 2.76 -26.29 3.64
N ILE A 332 3.32 -27.41 3.18
CA ILE A 332 3.81 -28.48 4.07
C ILE A 332 5.00 -28.01 4.90
N LYS A 333 5.91 -27.20 4.32
CA LYS A 333 7.08 -26.67 5.02
C LYS A 333 6.70 -25.73 6.18
N GLU A 334 5.65 -24.94 6.00
CA GLU A 334 5.17 -23.96 6.99
C GLU A 334 4.14 -24.56 7.96
N LEU A 335 3.73 -25.81 7.77
CA LEU A 335 2.77 -26.50 8.62
C LEU A 335 3.42 -26.89 9.97
N ILE A 336 2.82 -26.46 11.07
CA ILE A 336 3.22 -26.88 12.43
C ILE A 336 2.30 -28.02 12.87
N ASN A 337 2.86 -29.05 13.53
CA ASN A 337 2.08 -30.16 14.08
C ASN A 337 1.04 -29.64 15.08
N ILE A 338 -0.20 -30.10 14.96
CA ILE A 338 -1.33 -29.71 15.81
C ILE A 338 -1.11 -30.00 17.29
N GLU A 339 -0.41 -31.08 17.62
CA GLU A 339 -0.10 -31.45 19.01
C GLU A 339 0.76 -30.37 19.69
N ILE A 340 1.74 -29.83 18.96
CA ILE A 340 2.61 -28.75 19.42
C ILE A 340 1.80 -27.46 19.62
N LEU A 341 0.87 -27.17 18.70
CA LEU A 341 0.01 -25.97 18.80
C LEU A 341 -0.95 -26.02 20.00
N HIS A 342 -1.30 -27.22 20.46
CA HIS A 342 -2.15 -27.42 21.64
C HIS A 342 -1.37 -27.17 22.95
N GLU A 343 -0.11 -27.57 23.01
CA GLU A 343 0.72 -27.49 24.22
C GLU A 343 1.44 -26.14 24.38
N VAL A 344 1.80 -25.49 23.27
CA VAL A 344 2.59 -24.26 23.28
C VAL A 344 1.68 -23.03 23.21
N ASP A 345 2.04 -21.98 23.96
CA ASP A 345 1.43 -20.67 23.78
C ASP A 345 1.95 -20.04 22.47
N VAL A 346 1.05 -19.92 21.52
CA VAL A 346 1.32 -19.53 20.14
C VAL A 346 0.60 -18.22 19.91
N SER A 347 1.27 -17.28 19.25
CA SER A 347 0.68 -15.98 18.93
C SER A 347 -0.60 -16.15 18.10
N GLU A 348 -1.57 -15.27 18.34
CA GLU A 348 -2.86 -15.23 17.62
C GLU A 348 -2.68 -15.24 16.09
N LEU A 349 -1.72 -14.46 15.58
CA LEU A 349 -1.39 -14.39 14.14
C LEU A 349 -0.98 -15.77 13.59
N GLU A 350 -0.09 -16.46 14.31
CA GLU A 350 0.41 -17.76 13.89
C GLU A 350 -0.69 -18.81 13.91
N LEU A 351 -1.56 -18.78 14.93
CA LEU A 351 -2.70 -19.71 15.00
C LEU A 351 -3.69 -19.49 13.84
N ALA A 352 -4.02 -18.24 13.52
CA ALA A 352 -4.87 -17.91 12.37
C ALA A 352 -4.22 -18.28 11.02
N LYS A 353 -2.90 -18.12 10.88
CA LYS A 353 -2.14 -18.57 9.71
C LYS A 353 -2.20 -20.08 9.54
N GLN A 354 -2.03 -20.84 10.63
CA GLN A 354 -2.11 -22.30 10.63
C GLN A 354 -3.52 -22.81 10.26
N ILE A 355 -4.57 -22.09 10.63
CA ILE A 355 -5.95 -22.35 10.18
C ILE A 355 -6.05 -22.16 8.66
N ALA A 356 -5.56 -21.03 8.12
CA ALA A 356 -5.60 -20.76 6.68
C ALA A 356 -4.85 -21.81 5.84
N ILE A 357 -3.65 -22.23 6.28
CA ILE A 357 -2.86 -23.27 5.63
C ILE A 357 -3.63 -24.60 5.58
N ARG A 358 -4.28 -25.01 6.68
CA ARG A 358 -5.05 -26.26 6.74
C ARG A 358 -6.32 -26.23 5.90
N ILE A 359 -6.98 -25.09 5.81
CA ILE A 359 -8.11 -24.89 4.89
C ILE A 359 -7.64 -25.14 3.44
N LYS A 360 -6.48 -24.59 3.04
CA LYS A 360 -5.91 -24.84 1.70
C LYS A 360 -5.49 -26.29 1.47
N LEU A 361 -4.99 -26.97 2.50
CA LEU A 361 -4.64 -28.38 2.41
C LEU A 361 -5.85 -29.32 2.47
N GLY A 362 -7.05 -28.81 2.79
CA GLY A 362 -8.28 -29.60 2.92
C GLY A 362 -8.36 -30.42 4.22
N ILE A 363 -7.62 -30.04 5.27
CA ILE A 363 -7.55 -30.79 6.54
C ILE A 363 -8.57 -30.25 7.54
N TYR A 364 -9.85 -30.37 7.22
CA TYR A 364 -10.93 -29.66 7.94
C TYR A 364 -11.12 -30.06 9.40
N GLN A 365 -10.85 -31.32 9.77
CA GLN A 365 -10.92 -31.75 11.16
C GLN A 365 -9.90 -31.04 12.06
N GLU A 366 -8.69 -30.78 11.52
CA GLU A 366 -7.68 -30.01 12.24
C GLU A 366 -8.03 -28.53 12.32
N VAL A 367 -8.71 -27.99 11.30
CA VAL A 367 -9.23 -26.61 11.32
C VAL A 367 -10.18 -26.42 12.50
N LEU A 368 -11.18 -27.31 12.67
CA LEU A 368 -12.14 -27.21 13.78
C LEU A 368 -11.44 -27.23 15.15
N LYS A 369 -10.49 -28.15 15.36
CA LYS A 369 -9.71 -28.24 16.59
C LYS A 369 -8.90 -26.96 16.88
N LEU A 370 -8.26 -26.38 15.86
CA LEU A 370 -7.50 -25.14 16.03
C LEU A 370 -8.40 -23.94 16.28
N SER A 371 -9.56 -23.89 15.63
CA SER A 371 -10.55 -22.85 15.86
C SER A 371 -11.10 -22.90 17.30
N ASP A 372 -11.32 -24.09 17.85
CA ASP A 372 -11.70 -24.25 19.27
C ASP A 372 -10.62 -23.71 20.20
N ILE A 373 -9.34 -23.97 19.91
CA ILE A 373 -8.21 -23.42 20.68
C ILE A 373 -8.21 -21.89 20.58
N TYR A 374 -8.43 -21.35 19.38
CA TYR A 374 -8.48 -19.91 19.14
C TYR A 374 -9.57 -19.23 19.99
N ILE A 375 -10.79 -19.80 19.99
CA ILE A 375 -11.93 -19.29 20.75
C ILE A 375 -11.67 -19.41 22.26
N LYS A 376 -11.14 -20.55 22.73
CA LYS A 376 -10.81 -20.78 24.15
C LYS A 376 -9.74 -19.82 24.68
N ARG A 377 -8.81 -19.37 23.82
CA ARG A 377 -7.77 -18.38 24.17
C ARG A 377 -8.29 -16.94 24.16
N GLU A 378 -9.58 -16.73 23.88
CA GLU A 378 -10.24 -15.41 23.83
C GLU A 378 -9.56 -14.42 22.86
N PHE A 379 -8.96 -14.95 21.79
CA PHE A 379 -8.40 -14.14 20.72
C PHE A 379 -9.49 -13.40 19.94
N LYS A 380 -9.20 -12.17 19.49
CA LYS A 380 -10.23 -11.22 19.01
C LYS A 380 -9.99 -10.69 17.60
N ASN A 381 -8.74 -10.53 17.19
CA ASN A 381 -8.34 -9.78 15.99
C ASN A 381 -8.69 -10.50 14.67
N TYR A 382 -8.78 -11.83 14.68
CA TYR A 382 -9.15 -12.67 13.53
C TYR A 382 -10.39 -13.52 13.80
N ARG A 383 -11.21 -13.15 14.78
CA ARG A 383 -12.36 -13.95 15.22
C ARG A 383 -13.40 -14.14 14.10
N HIS A 384 -13.68 -13.10 13.33
CA HIS A 384 -14.56 -13.18 12.16
C HIS A 384 -14.00 -14.10 11.07
N PHE A 385 -12.69 -14.13 10.89
CA PHE A 385 -12.05 -15.08 9.96
C PHE A 385 -12.18 -16.52 10.46
N VAL A 386 -11.95 -16.76 11.75
CA VAL A 386 -11.98 -18.11 12.35
C VAL A 386 -13.40 -18.67 12.42
N GLU A 387 -14.33 -17.95 13.06
CA GLU A 387 -15.73 -18.38 13.21
C GLU A 387 -16.43 -18.42 11.85
N GLY A 388 -16.11 -17.48 10.96
CA GLY A 388 -16.61 -17.47 9.59
C GLY A 388 -16.20 -18.69 8.77
N ASN A 389 -14.95 -19.12 8.88
CA ASN A 389 -14.51 -20.36 8.21
C ASN A 389 -15.08 -21.62 8.85
N ILE A 390 -15.31 -21.65 10.17
CA ILE A 390 -16.06 -22.76 10.79
C ILE A 390 -17.44 -22.84 10.17
N PHE A 391 -18.15 -21.71 10.11
CA PHE A 391 -19.48 -21.62 9.51
C PHE A 391 -19.46 -22.17 8.08
N LEU A 392 -18.58 -21.65 7.22
CA LEU A 392 -18.48 -22.07 5.80
C LEU A 392 -18.19 -23.57 5.64
N LEU A 393 -17.41 -24.18 6.54
CA LEU A 393 -17.12 -25.61 6.50
C LEU A 393 -18.31 -26.49 6.91
N THR A 394 -19.19 -25.96 7.77
CA THR A 394 -20.39 -26.66 8.26
C THR A 394 -21.66 -26.31 7.48
N PHE A 395 -21.60 -25.26 6.65
CA PHE A 395 -22.72 -24.74 5.92
C PHE A 395 -23.10 -25.68 4.76
N ASP A 396 -24.39 -26.01 4.68
CA ASP A 396 -24.98 -26.80 3.60
C ASP A 396 -26.02 -25.92 2.90
N GLU A 397 -25.87 -25.73 1.58
CA GLU A 397 -26.78 -24.90 0.77
C GLU A 397 -28.24 -25.38 0.84
N THR A 398 -28.47 -26.67 1.11
CA THR A 398 -29.83 -27.23 1.26
C THR A 398 -30.60 -26.63 2.46
N THR A 399 -29.90 -26.02 3.42
CA THR A 399 -30.51 -25.33 4.57
C THR A 399 -31.21 -24.02 4.21
N LEU A 400 -30.99 -23.50 2.99
CA LEU A 400 -31.63 -22.28 2.48
C LEU A 400 -33.09 -22.48 2.02
N ASP A 401 -33.58 -23.71 2.05
CA ASP A 401 -34.95 -24.06 1.61
C ASP A 401 -35.88 -24.43 2.79
N ASP A 402 -35.38 -24.51 4.03
CA ASP A 402 -36.18 -24.73 5.24
C ASP A 402 -36.31 -23.43 6.06
N ALA A 403 -37.56 -23.03 6.34
CA ALA A 403 -37.88 -21.79 7.03
C ALA A 403 -37.42 -21.77 8.50
N VAL A 404 -37.42 -22.93 9.17
CA VAL A 404 -37.02 -23.01 10.59
C VAL A 404 -35.49 -22.91 10.71
N SER A 405 -34.74 -23.48 9.77
CA SER A 405 -33.29 -23.33 9.72
C SER A 405 -32.86 -21.91 9.33
N LEU A 406 -33.62 -21.21 8.48
CA LEU A 406 -33.27 -19.86 8.02
C LEU A 406 -33.17 -18.83 9.17
N GLU A 407 -34.09 -18.82 10.15
CA GLU A 407 -34.03 -17.85 11.25
C GLU A 407 -32.85 -18.14 12.20
N SER A 408 -32.58 -19.42 12.49
CA SER A 408 -31.39 -19.82 13.28
C SER A 408 -30.08 -19.48 12.54
N LEU A 409 -30.07 -19.64 11.22
CA LEU A 409 -28.92 -19.33 10.39
C LEU A 409 -28.69 -17.81 10.29
N LYS A 410 -29.76 -17.01 10.25
CA LYS A 410 -29.69 -15.56 10.36
C LYS A 410 -29.08 -15.11 11.68
N GLU A 411 -29.54 -15.65 12.82
CA GLU A 411 -28.99 -15.28 14.14
C GLU A 411 -27.50 -15.62 14.25
N SER A 412 -27.13 -16.85 13.90
CA SER A 412 -25.72 -17.29 13.95
C SER A 412 -24.78 -16.49 13.04
N LEU A 413 -25.21 -16.17 11.81
CA LEU A 413 -24.44 -15.31 10.92
C LEU A 413 -24.36 -13.88 11.45
N PHE A 414 -25.46 -13.32 11.95
CA PHE A 414 -25.48 -11.96 12.46
C PHE A 414 -24.49 -11.76 13.62
N ASP A 415 -24.37 -12.75 14.50
CA ASP A 415 -23.40 -12.73 15.60
C ASP A 415 -21.94 -12.66 15.10
N ILE A 416 -21.61 -13.38 14.02
CA ILE A 416 -20.29 -13.33 13.38
C ILE A 416 -20.07 -11.98 12.70
N LEU A 417 -21.06 -11.48 11.95
CA LEU A 417 -20.97 -10.22 11.20
C LEU A 417 -20.89 -8.99 12.10
N LYS A 418 -21.45 -9.07 13.32
CA LYS A 418 -21.41 -7.99 14.33
C LYS A 418 -20.04 -7.83 14.99
N LEU A 419 -19.10 -8.77 14.80
CA LEU A 419 -17.76 -8.68 15.36
C LEU A 419 -17.03 -7.43 14.84
N GLU A 420 -16.85 -6.46 15.71
CA GLU A 420 -16.10 -5.24 15.40
C GLU A 420 -14.59 -5.50 15.43
N GLU A 421 -13.82 -4.55 14.90
CA GLU A 421 -12.37 -4.49 15.06
C GLU A 421 -11.56 -5.66 14.42
N GLN A 422 -12.10 -6.31 13.39
CA GLN A 422 -11.48 -7.47 12.73
C GLN A 422 -10.40 -7.09 11.71
N ASN A 423 -9.31 -7.87 11.64
CA ASN A 423 -8.23 -7.66 10.68
C ASN A 423 -8.53 -8.27 9.29
N ILE A 424 -9.37 -9.30 9.24
CA ILE A 424 -9.80 -9.98 8.01
C ILE A 424 -11.31 -10.17 8.08
N LEU A 425 -12.00 -9.68 7.06
CA LEU A 425 -13.43 -9.89 6.83
C LEU A 425 -13.62 -10.85 5.66
N LEU A 426 -14.69 -11.64 5.71
CA LEU A 426 -15.03 -12.63 4.69
C LEU A 426 -16.26 -12.14 3.92
N PRO A 427 -16.11 -11.59 2.70
CA PRO A 427 -17.23 -11.06 1.92
C PRO A 427 -18.31 -12.11 1.63
N GLU A 428 -17.92 -13.37 1.51
CA GLU A 428 -18.81 -14.50 1.27
C GLU A 428 -19.87 -14.66 2.36
N LEU A 429 -19.56 -14.38 3.62
CA LEU A 429 -20.54 -14.45 4.71
C LEU A 429 -21.63 -13.39 4.56
N TYR A 430 -21.27 -12.18 4.15
CA TYR A 430 -22.23 -11.11 3.92
C TYR A 430 -23.15 -11.44 2.74
N GLU A 431 -22.61 -12.10 1.70
CA GLU A 431 -23.41 -12.59 0.58
C GLU A 431 -24.41 -13.65 1.04
N ILE A 432 -23.97 -14.65 1.81
CA ILE A 432 -24.87 -15.70 2.36
C ILE A 432 -25.94 -15.06 3.25
N TYR A 433 -25.55 -14.13 4.13
CA TYR A 433 -26.50 -13.43 4.99
C TYR A 433 -27.55 -12.65 4.18
N ALA A 434 -27.14 -11.98 3.10
CA ALA A 434 -28.07 -11.29 2.20
C ALA A 434 -29.04 -12.27 1.51
N LYS A 435 -28.57 -13.47 1.09
CA LYS A 435 -29.45 -14.53 0.57
C LYS A 435 -30.48 -15.00 1.60
N VAL A 436 -30.06 -15.14 2.86
CA VAL A 436 -30.93 -15.57 3.97
C VAL A 436 -32.02 -14.54 4.25
N LEU A 437 -31.66 -13.27 4.36
CA LEU A 437 -32.63 -12.17 4.50
C LEU A 437 -33.61 -12.13 3.33
N PHE A 438 -33.12 -12.32 2.10
CA PHE A 438 -33.96 -12.38 0.91
C PHE A 438 -34.98 -13.52 0.98
N LYS A 439 -34.56 -14.73 1.40
CA LYS A 439 -35.43 -15.90 1.56
C LYS A 439 -36.46 -15.74 2.68
N LEU A 440 -36.14 -14.95 3.71
CA LEU A 440 -37.06 -14.55 4.79
C LEU A 440 -37.98 -13.38 4.41
N GLU A 441 -37.98 -12.96 3.14
CA GLU A 441 -38.76 -11.81 2.62
C GLU A 441 -38.39 -10.46 3.28
N GLN A 442 -37.24 -10.36 3.94
CA GLN A 442 -36.69 -9.14 4.53
C GLN A 442 -35.92 -8.36 3.45
N PHE A 443 -36.64 -7.95 2.40
CA PHE A 443 -36.04 -7.41 1.18
C PHE A 443 -35.29 -6.10 1.37
N ASP A 444 -35.80 -5.19 2.21
CA ASP A 444 -35.14 -3.91 2.51
C ASP A 444 -33.75 -4.11 3.13
N ASP A 445 -33.64 -5.00 4.11
CA ASP A 445 -32.37 -5.31 4.77
C ASP A 445 -31.43 -6.06 3.82
N ALA A 446 -31.95 -7.02 3.04
CA ALA A 446 -31.17 -7.75 2.05
C ALA A 446 -30.52 -6.81 1.01
N ILE A 447 -31.26 -5.79 0.56
CA ILE A 447 -30.77 -4.77 -0.40
C ILE A 447 -29.52 -4.06 0.13
N VAL A 448 -29.50 -3.70 1.43
CA VAL A 448 -28.35 -3.01 2.05
C VAL A 448 -27.10 -3.88 1.96
N TYR A 449 -27.19 -5.14 2.38
CA TYR A 449 -26.04 -6.06 2.37
C TYR A 449 -25.58 -6.43 0.95
N PHE A 450 -26.52 -6.60 0.00
CA PHE A 450 -26.17 -6.79 -1.41
C PHE A 450 -25.48 -5.56 -2.01
N GLU A 451 -25.91 -4.35 -1.66
CA GLU A 451 -25.32 -3.11 -2.16
C GLU A 451 -23.90 -2.89 -1.64
N GLU A 452 -23.68 -3.11 -0.34
CA GLU A 452 -22.37 -2.97 0.29
C GLU A 452 -21.34 -3.97 -0.27
N ASN A 453 -21.79 -5.18 -0.63
CA ASN A 453 -20.93 -6.27 -1.11
C ASN A 453 -21.00 -6.51 -2.62
N ILE A 454 -21.60 -5.60 -3.38
CA ILE A 454 -21.92 -5.79 -4.81
C ILE A 454 -20.72 -6.14 -5.70
N MET A 455 -19.49 -5.80 -5.27
CA MET A 455 -18.25 -6.15 -5.99
C MET A 455 -17.84 -7.62 -5.82
N TYR A 456 -18.40 -8.32 -4.83
CA TYR A 456 -18.02 -9.67 -4.43
C TYR A 456 -19.15 -10.70 -4.65
N ILE A 457 -20.39 -10.26 -4.85
CA ILE A 457 -21.54 -11.18 -4.99
C ILE A 457 -21.49 -12.03 -6.27
N SER A 458 -21.98 -13.28 -6.18
CA SER A 458 -22.19 -14.17 -7.31
C SER A 458 -23.28 -13.67 -8.27
N GLU A 459 -23.33 -14.25 -9.48
CA GLU A 459 -24.39 -13.95 -10.45
C GLU A 459 -25.78 -14.31 -9.93
N GLU A 460 -25.87 -15.37 -9.13
CA GLU A 460 -27.12 -15.80 -8.50
C GLU A 460 -27.61 -14.74 -7.49
N SER A 461 -26.74 -14.32 -6.57
CA SER A 461 -27.03 -13.25 -5.61
C SER A 461 -27.39 -11.94 -6.29
N ARG A 462 -26.77 -11.63 -7.43
CA ARG A 462 -27.16 -10.47 -8.25
C ARG A 462 -28.60 -10.58 -8.75
N LEU A 463 -29.04 -11.75 -9.19
CA LEU A 463 -30.43 -11.96 -9.62
C LEU A 463 -31.39 -11.83 -8.43
N MET A 464 -31.03 -12.36 -7.25
CA MET A 464 -31.80 -12.16 -6.03
C MET A 464 -31.88 -10.69 -5.65
N TYR A 465 -30.79 -9.94 -5.75
CA TYR A 465 -30.76 -8.51 -5.48
C TYR A 465 -31.66 -7.71 -6.42
N ILE A 466 -31.65 -8.02 -7.73
CA ILE A 466 -32.59 -7.41 -8.69
C ILE A 466 -34.03 -7.68 -8.27
N LYS A 467 -34.36 -8.95 -7.93
CA LYS A 467 -35.71 -9.32 -7.49
C LYS A 467 -36.10 -8.60 -6.20
N ALA A 468 -35.20 -8.47 -5.24
CA ALA A 468 -35.45 -7.75 -3.99
C ALA A 468 -35.84 -6.30 -4.27
N CYS A 469 -35.08 -5.61 -5.12
CA CYS A 469 -35.38 -4.25 -5.55
C CYS A 469 -36.75 -4.14 -6.25
N GLU A 470 -37.14 -5.13 -7.06
CA GLU A 470 -38.46 -5.17 -7.70
C GLU A 470 -39.59 -5.36 -6.70
N GLN A 471 -39.42 -6.23 -5.70
CA GLN A 471 -40.42 -6.48 -4.65
C GLN A 471 -40.68 -5.24 -3.78
N VAL A 472 -39.64 -4.47 -3.49
CA VAL A 472 -39.74 -3.20 -2.73
C VAL A 472 -40.21 -2.02 -3.63
N GLY A 473 -40.40 -2.25 -4.94
CA GLY A 473 -40.84 -1.22 -5.89
C GLY A 473 -39.74 -0.27 -6.37
N ASN A 474 -38.48 -0.55 -6.05
CA ASN A 474 -37.31 0.21 -6.50
C ASN A 474 -36.84 -0.23 -7.91
N ILE A 475 -37.73 -0.06 -8.89
CA ILE A 475 -37.53 -0.51 -10.28
C ILE A 475 -36.31 0.18 -10.91
N LYS A 476 -36.03 1.43 -10.55
CA LYS A 476 -34.84 2.16 -11.05
C LYS A 476 -33.55 1.45 -10.67
N GLN A 477 -33.43 1.00 -9.42
CA GLN A 477 -32.25 0.28 -8.96
C GLN A 477 -32.16 -1.11 -9.59
N ALA A 478 -33.29 -1.82 -9.73
CA ALA A 478 -33.34 -3.12 -10.41
C ALA A 478 -32.88 -3.04 -11.88
N GLU A 479 -33.42 -2.10 -12.67
CA GLU A 479 -33.00 -1.88 -14.05
C GLU A 479 -31.54 -1.45 -14.15
N TYR A 480 -31.10 -0.63 -13.21
CA TYR A 480 -29.72 -0.19 -13.13
C TYR A 480 -28.76 -1.36 -12.86
N ILE A 481 -29.13 -2.31 -11.99
CA ILE A 481 -28.34 -3.51 -11.75
C ILE A 481 -28.33 -4.37 -13.02
N ARG A 482 -29.50 -4.67 -13.62
CA ARG A 482 -29.61 -5.47 -14.87
C ARG A 482 -28.75 -4.97 -16.03
N ARG A 483 -28.59 -3.65 -16.17
CA ARG A 483 -27.86 -3.05 -17.30
C ARG A 483 -26.36 -2.95 -17.07
N ASN A 484 -25.92 -2.87 -15.81
CA ASN A 484 -24.54 -2.54 -15.46
C ASN A 484 -23.79 -3.67 -14.74
N TYR A 485 -24.47 -4.77 -14.41
CA TYR A 485 -23.95 -5.96 -13.74
C TYR A 485 -24.38 -7.19 -14.51
#